data_AF-A0A9D1DFA8-F1
#
_entry.id   AF-A0A9D1DFA8-F1
#
_cell.length_a   1.000
_cell.length_b   1.000
_cell.length_c   1.000
_cell.angle_alpha   90.00
_cell.angle_beta   90.00
_cell.angle_gamma   90.00
#
_symmetry.space_group_name_H-M   'P 1'
#
loop_
_entity.id
_entity.type
_entity.pdbx_description
1 polymer ?
#
loop_
_entity_poly.entity_id
_entity_poly.type
_entity_poly.pdbx_seq_one_letter_code
_entity_poly.pdbx_strand_id
1 'polypeptide(L)'
;MPLDTQGFDGLASDIAGMAGRMDADGAGAPAVRRILEAAARPIHQQMKANASKDPKIITGVLNRSIRIGPVKKRRKSGKSITIGVHRKEEGAYYATPVEYGHGGPAPALAHPFIRPAYRSEHGQIVIHETEAAVVRDVFQAYLNGEGSVKIAARLREAKIPRRFGGEWTANHVVEMLTNEKYTGDALLQKTFVEDHLTKKQRRNMGQLDRFYAENTHPAIISHETFERAQQILAGRREMINVRKPTTVRYPLTGKIVCGNCGAHYNRRTRSTGRNAIPRFTWQCATYSSRGKRCCPASQIPEETLLALTCEVLDVERLTDKAVEGLEAIHVIGKNLLRFLLRNGRTEEREWAWESRANSWTPEMRQKASEQMKRRWQHE
;
A
#
# COMPACT_ATOMS: atom_id res chain seq x y z
N MET A 1 8.10 39.58 0.06
CA MET A 1 8.69 40.24 -1.13
C MET A 1 9.30 39.15 -2.00
N PRO A 2 8.90 39.00 -3.27
CA PRO A 2 9.56 38.07 -4.17
C PRO A 2 11.00 38.54 -4.34
N LEU A 3 11.96 37.61 -4.24
CA LEU A 3 13.35 37.89 -4.58
C LEU A 3 13.40 38.20 -6.09
N ASP A 4 13.86 39.38 -6.42
CA ASP A 4 14.11 39.81 -7.78
C ASP A 4 15.21 38.93 -8.41
N THR A 5 14.81 38.03 -9.30
CA THR A 5 15.70 37.10 -9.98
C THR A 5 16.29 37.69 -11.27
N GLN A 6 15.96 38.93 -11.64
CA GLN A 6 16.42 39.51 -12.91
C GLN A 6 17.95 39.72 -12.97
N GLY A 7 18.64 39.79 -11.83
CA GLY A 7 20.10 39.88 -11.77
C GLY A 7 20.84 38.55 -12.02
N PHE A 8 20.20 37.40 -11.80
CA PHE A 8 20.87 36.09 -11.88
C PHE A 8 21.05 35.58 -13.31
N ASP A 9 20.07 35.86 -14.19
CA ASP A 9 20.16 35.49 -15.61
C ASP A 9 21.23 36.31 -16.34
N GLY A 10 21.39 37.58 -15.97
CA GLY A 10 22.47 38.45 -16.43
C GLY A 10 23.85 37.92 -15.99
N LEU A 11 23.99 37.53 -14.72
CA LEU A 11 25.23 36.97 -14.19
C LEU A 11 25.60 35.64 -14.88
N ALA A 12 24.63 34.77 -15.14
CA ALA A 12 24.86 33.50 -15.83
C ALA A 12 25.29 33.71 -17.30
N SER A 13 24.67 34.67 -17.99
CA SER A 13 25.03 35.06 -19.37
C SER A 13 26.42 35.69 -19.43
N ASP A 14 26.77 36.55 -18.48
CA ASP A 14 28.09 37.20 -18.40
C ASP A 14 29.20 36.21 -18.07
N ILE A 15 28.94 35.25 -17.18
CA ILE A 15 29.90 34.18 -16.85
C ILE A 15 30.09 33.25 -18.07
N ALA A 16 29.03 32.93 -18.81
CA ALA A 16 29.11 32.14 -20.03
C ALA A 16 29.84 32.90 -21.17
N GLY A 17 29.58 34.20 -21.30
CA GLY A 17 30.23 35.09 -22.28
C GLY A 17 31.70 35.38 -21.95
N MET A 18 32.09 35.41 -20.68
CA MET A 18 33.49 35.45 -20.25
C MET A 18 34.17 34.10 -20.48
N ALA A 19 33.52 32.98 -20.18
CA ALA A 19 34.06 31.64 -20.43
C ALA A 19 34.32 31.37 -21.92
N GLY A 20 33.40 31.76 -22.80
CA GLY A 20 33.57 31.63 -24.26
C GLY A 20 34.71 32.48 -24.83
N ARG A 21 34.93 33.68 -24.27
CA ARG A 21 36.05 34.56 -24.65
C ARG A 21 37.42 34.05 -24.14
N MET A 22 37.44 33.22 -23.10
CA MET A 22 38.67 32.71 -22.47
C MET A 22 39.19 31.37 -23.07
N ASP A 23 38.36 30.65 -23.83
CA ASP A 23 38.77 29.41 -24.52
C ASP A 23 39.44 29.67 -25.90
N ALA A 24 39.34 30.89 -26.43
CA ALA A 24 39.89 31.25 -27.75
C ALA A 24 41.44 31.38 -27.77
N ASP A 25 42.09 31.69 -26.65
CA ASP A 25 43.51 32.10 -26.64
C ASP A 25 44.51 31.02 -26.18
N GLY A 26 44.07 29.78 -25.94
CA GLY A 26 44.96 28.67 -25.53
C GLY A 26 45.65 28.84 -24.15
N ALA A 27 45.60 30.03 -23.55
CA ALA A 27 46.10 30.37 -22.23
C ALA A 27 45.08 30.11 -21.09
N GLY A 28 43.85 29.69 -21.41
CA GLY A 28 42.74 29.54 -20.45
C GLY A 28 42.88 28.42 -19.42
N ALA A 29 43.89 27.54 -19.55
CA ALA A 29 44.02 26.38 -18.69
C ALA A 29 44.28 26.67 -17.19
N PRO A 30 45.13 27.64 -16.81
CA PRO A 30 45.36 28.04 -15.42
C PRO A 30 44.24 28.93 -14.87
N ALA A 31 43.59 29.73 -15.72
CA ALA A 31 42.52 30.64 -15.30
C ALA A 31 41.24 29.88 -14.91
N VAL A 32 40.81 28.91 -15.74
CA VAL A 32 39.67 28.03 -15.40
C VAL A 32 39.94 27.25 -14.12
N ARG A 33 41.19 26.83 -13.91
CA ARG A 33 41.60 26.16 -12.66
C ARG A 33 41.45 27.09 -11.45
N ARG A 34 41.93 28.34 -11.55
CA ARG A 34 41.80 29.35 -10.49
C ARG A 34 40.35 29.68 -10.19
N ILE A 35 39.49 29.79 -11.21
CA ILE A 35 38.05 30.07 -11.04
C ILE A 35 37.35 28.91 -10.35
N LEU A 36 37.59 27.67 -10.78
CA LEU A 36 37.01 26.48 -10.14
C LEU A 36 37.50 26.32 -8.69
N GLU A 37 38.78 26.58 -8.42
CA GLU A 37 39.33 26.57 -7.07
C GLU A 37 38.75 27.69 -6.20
N ALA A 38 38.53 28.89 -6.75
CA ALA A 38 37.91 30.01 -6.05
C ALA A 38 36.42 29.74 -5.74
N ALA A 39 35.67 29.21 -6.70
CA ALA A 39 34.27 28.81 -6.53
C ALA A 39 34.10 27.67 -5.51
N ALA A 40 35.10 26.81 -5.36
CA ALA A 40 35.08 25.71 -4.41
C ALA A 40 35.34 26.13 -2.94
N ARG A 41 36.05 27.24 -2.70
CA ARG A 41 36.39 27.72 -1.35
C ARG A 41 35.19 28.00 -0.44
N PRO A 42 34.15 28.76 -0.85
CA PRO A 42 33.02 29.05 0.03
C PRO A 42 32.25 27.78 0.41
N ILE A 43 32.07 26.85 -0.55
CA ILE A 43 31.41 25.56 -0.30
C ILE A 43 32.24 24.71 0.68
N HIS A 44 33.56 24.66 0.50
CA HIS A 44 34.46 23.96 1.43
C HIS A 44 34.44 24.54 2.84
N GLN A 45 34.44 25.88 2.97
CA GLN A 45 34.35 26.58 4.25
C GLN A 45 33.02 26.29 4.95
N GLN A 46 31.90 26.32 4.22
CA GLN A 46 30.59 25.98 4.75
C GLN A 46 30.53 24.52 5.24
N MET A 47 31.08 23.57 4.47
CA MET A 47 31.13 22.16 4.88
C MET A 47 31.97 21.96 6.15
N LYS A 48 33.09 22.68 6.30
CA LYS A 48 33.92 22.65 7.52
C LYS A 48 33.21 23.28 8.72
N ALA A 49 32.51 24.40 8.53
CA ALA A 49 31.74 25.06 9.58
C ALA A 49 30.60 24.16 10.08
N ASN A 50 29.89 23.50 9.16
CA ASN A 50 28.82 22.54 9.50
C ASN A 50 29.37 21.33 10.27
N ALA A 51 30.50 20.76 9.82
CA ALA A 51 31.15 19.65 10.49
C ALA A 51 31.70 20.00 11.89
N SER A 52 31.84 21.29 12.21
CA SER A 52 32.35 21.75 13.51
C SER A 52 31.25 22.14 14.49
N LYS A 53 30.00 22.30 14.03
CA LYS A 53 28.84 22.73 14.83
C LYS A 53 27.89 21.58 15.22
N ASP A 54 27.98 20.42 14.57
CA ASP A 54 27.11 19.27 14.85
C ASP A 54 27.65 18.40 16.02
N PRO A 55 26.98 18.36 17.18
CA PRO A 55 27.45 17.65 18.38
C PRO A 55 27.44 16.12 18.25
N LYS A 56 26.71 15.52 17.29
CA LYS A 56 26.67 14.06 17.11
C LYS A 56 27.83 13.51 16.27
N ILE A 57 28.58 14.38 15.58
CA ILE A 57 29.63 14.00 14.61
C ILE A 57 30.90 14.83 14.83
N ILE A 58 31.23 15.18 16.08
CA ILE A 58 32.52 15.82 16.39
C ILE A 58 33.59 14.72 16.45
N THR A 59 34.04 14.28 15.28
CA THR A 59 35.34 13.61 15.17
C THR A 59 36.26 14.54 14.40
N GLY A 60 37.42 14.90 14.98
CA GLY A 60 38.45 15.66 14.27
C GLY A 60 38.85 14.99 12.94
N VAL A 61 38.55 13.70 12.79
CA VAL A 61 38.64 12.88 11.58
C VAL A 61 37.84 13.44 10.40
N LEU A 62 36.57 13.80 10.59
CA LEU A 62 35.71 14.29 9.50
C LEU A 62 36.19 15.66 8.97
N ASN A 63 36.54 16.58 9.88
CA ASN A 63 37.06 17.90 9.52
C ASN A 63 38.38 17.79 8.72
N ARG A 64 39.27 16.85 9.08
CA ARG A 64 40.51 16.55 8.34
C ARG A 64 40.27 15.89 6.97
N SER A 65 39.14 15.24 6.79
CA SER A 65 38.81 14.44 5.59
C SER A 65 38.11 15.25 4.50
N ILE A 66 37.50 16.40 4.82
CA ILE A 66 36.86 17.31 3.86
C ILE A 66 37.94 18.15 3.15
N ARG A 67 38.14 17.90 1.84
CA ARG A 67 39.16 18.58 1.02
C ARG A 67 38.59 18.98 -0.35
N ILE A 68 39.23 19.96 -0.96
CA ILE A 68 39.04 20.30 -2.37
C ILE A 68 39.99 19.40 -3.17
N GLY A 69 39.45 18.59 -4.08
CA GLY A 69 40.20 17.72 -4.96
C GLY A 69 40.83 18.48 -6.14
N PRO A 70 41.78 17.85 -6.86
CA PRO A 70 42.41 18.47 -8.04
C PRO A 70 41.40 18.64 -9.18
N VAL A 71 41.56 19.69 -9.99
CA VAL A 71 40.75 19.92 -11.20
C VAL A 71 41.07 18.84 -12.24
N LYS A 72 40.05 18.08 -12.66
CA LYS A 72 40.18 16.98 -13.62
C LYS A 72 39.47 17.31 -14.93
N LYS A 73 40.08 16.96 -16.07
CA LYS A 73 39.43 17.04 -17.40
C LYS A 73 38.52 15.82 -17.59
N ARG A 74 37.24 16.06 -17.90
CA ARG A 74 36.23 15.05 -18.23
C ARG A 74 36.10 14.93 -19.75
N ARG A 75 35.83 13.72 -20.25
CA ARG A 75 35.73 13.45 -21.69
C ARG A 75 34.59 14.21 -22.40
N LYS A 76 33.50 14.56 -21.72
CA LYS A 76 32.29 15.17 -22.32
C LYS A 76 31.84 16.51 -21.72
N SER A 77 32.42 16.96 -20.61
CA SER A 77 31.88 18.07 -19.80
C SER A 77 32.94 19.09 -19.36
N GLY A 78 34.05 19.21 -20.11
CA GLY A 78 35.11 20.16 -19.77
C GLY A 78 35.91 19.78 -18.51
N LYS A 79 36.28 20.78 -17.69
CA LYS A 79 37.03 20.60 -16.43
C LYS A 79 36.10 20.64 -15.23
N SER A 80 36.30 19.74 -14.27
CA SER A 80 35.52 19.67 -13.03
C SER A 80 36.42 19.64 -11.79
N ILE A 81 35.98 20.30 -10.72
CA ILE A 81 36.58 20.21 -9.38
C ILE A 81 35.61 19.48 -8.45
N THR A 82 36.12 18.69 -7.51
CA THR A 82 35.28 17.94 -6.55
C THR A 82 35.58 18.43 -5.14
N ILE A 83 34.54 18.59 -4.33
CA ILE A 83 34.64 19.04 -2.94
C ILE A 83 33.90 17.99 -2.10
N GLY A 84 34.58 17.37 -1.14
CA GLY A 84 33.98 16.30 -0.36
C GLY A 84 34.95 15.56 0.53
N VAL A 85 34.51 14.41 1.05
CA VAL A 85 35.30 13.54 1.91
C VAL A 85 36.20 12.66 1.06
N HIS A 86 37.52 12.81 1.20
CA HIS A 86 38.50 12.16 0.32
C HIS A 86 39.15 10.90 0.90
N ARG A 87 39.03 10.63 2.21
CA ARG A 87 39.57 9.41 2.84
C ARG A 87 38.44 8.51 3.35
N LYS A 88 38.44 7.25 2.90
CA LYS A 88 37.52 6.18 3.35
C LYS A 88 38.04 5.45 4.62
N GLU A 89 39.32 5.60 4.94
CA GLU A 89 40.04 4.71 5.86
C GLU A 89 39.85 5.04 7.35
N GLU A 90 39.36 6.22 7.73
CA GLU A 90 39.15 6.59 9.14
C GLU A 90 37.66 6.56 9.57
N GLY A 91 36.77 5.93 8.79
CA GLY A 91 35.36 5.76 9.17
C GLY A 91 34.51 7.04 9.20
N ALA A 92 35.04 8.18 8.71
CA ALA A 92 34.29 9.43 8.57
C ALA A 92 33.26 9.32 7.43
N TYR A 93 32.06 8.84 7.77
CA TYR A 93 30.90 8.86 6.89
C TYR A 93 30.23 10.24 6.97
N TYR A 94 30.29 11.00 5.87
CA TYR A 94 29.39 12.14 5.67
C TYR A 94 28.21 11.64 4.84
N ALA A 95 27.03 11.58 5.45
CA ALA A 95 25.82 11.43 4.66
C ALA A 95 25.74 12.65 3.73
N THR A 96 25.80 12.44 2.41
CA THR A 96 25.67 13.51 1.42
C THR A 96 24.32 14.22 1.63
N PRO A 97 24.30 15.52 1.98
CA PRO A 97 23.06 16.27 2.13
C PRO A 97 22.66 16.84 0.78
N VAL A 98 22.56 16.01 -0.25
CA VAL A 98 21.92 16.35 -1.53
C VAL A 98 21.49 15.05 -2.19
N GLU A 99 20.18 14.80 -2.25
CA GLU A 99 19.60 13.86 -3.20
C GLU A 99 19.73 14.45 -4.61
N TYR A 100 20.92 14.36 -5.20
CA TYR A 100 21.06 14.35 -6.65
C TYR A 100 21.47 12.95 -7.04
N GLY A 101 20.52 12.24 -7.65
CA GLY A 101 20.73 11.04 -8.48
C GLY A 101 21.73 10.03 -7.92
N HIS A 102 21.19 8.98 -7.29
CA HIS A 102 21.88 7.71 -7.06
C HIS A 102 23.03 7.45 -8.05
N GLY A 103 24.26 7.42 -7.55
CA GLY A 103 25.49 7.20 -8.30
C GLY A 103 25.62 5.78 -8.86
N GLY A 104 24.81 5.45 -9.85
CA GLY A 104 24.94 4.29 -10.71
C GLY A 104 24.51 4.65 -12.14
N PRO A 105 25.03 3.98 -13.19
CA PRO A 105 24.70 4.27 -14.59
C PRO A 105 23.29 3.81 -15.01
N ALA A 106 22.33 3.75 -14.08
CA ALA A 106 20.94 3.42 -14.36
C ALA A 106 20.05 4.40 -13.60
N PRO A 107 19.00 4.97 -14.23
CA PRO A 107 18.00 5.75 -13.51
C PRO A 107 17.45 4.89 -12.38
N ALA A 108 17.36 5.48 -11.18
CA ALA A 108 16.83 4.83 -9.99
C ALA A 108 15.54 4.06 -10.34
N LEU A 109 15.47 2.79 -9.94
CA LEU A 109 14.25 2.00 -10.09
C LEU A 109 13.10 2.74 -9.43
N ALA A 110 12.04 2.98 -10.19
CA ALA A 110 10.85 3.70 -9.77
C ALA A 110 10.33 3.16 -8.43
N HIS A 111 10.17 4.04 -7.44
CA HIS A 111 9.55 3.68 -6.16
C HIS A 111 8.12 3.13 -6.42
N PRO A 112 7.75 1.93 -5.91
CA PRO A 112 6.54 1.21 -6.31
C PRO A 112 5.22 1.92 -6.00
N PHE A 113 5.24 3.03 -5.24
CA PHE A 113 4.05 3.76 -4.77
C PHE A 113 3.85 5.14 -5.43
N ILE A 114 4.62 5.45 -6.48
CA ILE A 114 4.46 6.65 -7.31
C ILE A 114 4.20 6.13 -8.74
N ARG A 115 2.97 5.80 -9.14
CA ARG A 115 2.04 6.75 -9.78
C ARG A 115 0.83 6.02 -10.38
N PRO A 116 -0.38 6.52 -10.17
CA PRO A 116 -1.26 6.77 -11.31
C PRO A 116 -1.74 8.22 -11.30
N ALA A 117 -0.84 9.22 -11.47
CA ALA A 117 -1.26 10.62 -11.66
C ALA A 117 -0.12 11.62 -11.95
N TYR A 118 1.14 11.22 -11.80
CA TYR A 118 2.29 12.10 -12.01
C TYR A 118 3.22 11.52 -13.09
N ARG A 119 3.99 12.37 -13.75
CA ARG A 119 5.06 12.00 -14.69
C ARG A 119 6.31 12.80 -14.36
N SER A 120 7.50 12.24 -14.64
CA SER A 120 8.74 12.98 -14.49
C SER A 120 9.17 13.36 -15.89
N GLU A 121 9.18 14.65 -16.16
CA GLU A 121 9.61 15.21 -17.44
C GLU A 121 10.76 16.16 -17.12
N HIS A 122 11.94 15.91 -17.71
CA HIS A 122 13.13 16.73 -17.54
C HIS A 122 13.55 17.01 -16.08
N GLY A 123 13.32 16.06 -15.17
CA GLY A 123 13.66 16.20 -13.75
C GLY A 123 12.62 16.95 -12.91
N GLN A 124 11.53 17.42 -13.51
CA GLN A 124 10.39 18.00 -12.81
C GLN A 124 9.23 16.99 -12.72
N ILE A 125 8.41 17.11 -11.67
CA ILE A 125 7.21 16.28 -11.46
C ILE A 125 6.00 17.05 -12.00
N VAL A 126 5.41 16.51 -13.07
CA VAL A 126 4.23 17.08 -13.75
C VAL A 126 3.02 16.21 -13.49
N ILE A 127 1.82 16.81 -13.40
CA ILE A 127 0.55 16.08 -13.25
C ILE A 127 0.12 15.51 -14.60
N HIS A 128 -0.27 14.24 -14.61
CA HIS A 128 -0.90 13.59 -15.74
C HIS A 128 -2.42 13.65 -15.58
N GLU A 129 -3.05 14.59 -16.28
CA GLU A 129 -4.41 15.02 -15.97
C GLU A 129 -5.47 13.91 -16.08
N THR A 130 -5.35 12.99 -17.04
CA THR A 130 -6.31 11.87 -17.18
C THR A 130 -6.26 10.90 -15.99
N GLU A 131 -5.07 10.68 -15.43
CA GLU A 131 -4.87 9.83 -14.27
C GLU A 131 -5.25 10.59 -12.98
N ALA A 132 -4.92 11.88 -12.90
CA ALA A 132 -5.30 12.75 -11.80
C ALA A 132 -6.82 12.93 -11.67
N ALA A 133 -7.55 12.97 -12.78
CA ALA A 133 -9.01 13.01 -12.78
C ALA A 133 -9.62 11.79 -12.08
N VAL A 134 -9.05 10.59 -12.27
CA VAL A 134 -9.47 9.37 -11.56
C VAL A 134 -9.21 9.50 -10.06
N VAL A 135 -8.06 10.05 -9.66
CA VAL A 135 -7.77 10.30 -8.24
C VAL A 135 -8.79 11.26 -7.63
N ARG A 136 -9.05 12.41 -8.27
CA ARG A 136 -10.04 13.39 -7.78
C ARG A 136 -11.44 12.77 -7.67
N ASP A 137 -11.86 12.00 -8.66
CA ASP A 137 -13.14 11.28 -8.67
C ASP A 137 -13.24 10.23 -7.54
N VAL A 138 -12.16 9.49 -7.26
CA VAL A 138 -12.11 8.54 -6.15
C VAL A 138 -12.24 9.24 -4.79
N PHE A 139 -11.52 10.34 -4.58
CA PHE A 139 -11.63 11.14 -3.35
C PHE A 139 -13.05 11.71 -3.19
N GLN A 140 -13.62 12.28 -4.25
CA GLN A 140 -14.97 12.84 -4.20
C GLN A 140 -16.03 11.77 -3.93
N ALA A 141 -15.99 10.64 -4.63
CA ALA A 141 -16.91 9.52 -4.39
C ALA A 141 -16.82 9.00 -2.95
N TYR A 142 -15.60 8.95 -2.39
CA TYR A 142 -15.40 8.52 -1.01
C TYR A 142 -15.97 9.53 0.01
N LEU A 143 -15.75 10.83 -0.22
CA LEU A 143 -16.33 11.91 0.60
C LEU A 143 -17.86 11.95 0.53
N ASN A 144 -18.44 11.60 -0.63
CA ASN A 144 -19.88 11.42 -0.81
C ASN A 144 -20.45 10.17 -0.09
N GLY A 145 -19.61 9.42 0.62
CA GLY A 145 -20.02 8.28 1.45
C GLY A 145 -19.89 6.92 0.77
N GLU A 146 -19.41 6.84 -0.47
CA GLU A 146 -19.23 5.55 -1.13
C GLU A 146 -18.15 4.69 -0.44
N GLY A 147 -18.41 3.39 -0.34
CA GLY A 147 -17.45 2.44 0.23
C GLY A 147 -16.33 2.10 -0.77
N SER A 148 -15.12 1.81 -0.28
CA SER A 148 -13.97 1.46 -1.11
C SER A 148 -14.22 0.26 -2.05
N VAL A 149 -15.05 -0.71 -1.62
CA VAL A 149 -15.49 -1.85 -2.45
C VAL A 149 -16.33 -1.39 -3.65
N LYS A 150 -17.26 -0.45 -3.41
CA LYS A 150 -18.16 0.08 -4.44
C LYS A 150 -17.39 0.93 -5.44
N ILE A 151 -16.49 1.79 -4.96
CA ILE A 151 -15.59 2.58 -5.81
C ILE A 151 -14.74 1.64 -6.68
N ALA A 152 -14.13 0.60 -6.11
CA ALA A 152 -13.37 -0.37 -6.89
C ALA A 152 -14.23 -1.10 -7.94
N ALA A 153 -15.50 -1.39 -7.65
CA ALA A 153 -16.41 -1.98 -8.62
C ALA A 153 -16.73 -1.02 -9.78
N ARG A 154 -17.02 0.26 -9.47
CA ARG A 154 -17.26 1.31 -10.47
C ARG A 154 -16.06 1.49 -11.40
N LEU A 155 -14.84 1.50 -10.86
CA LEU A 155 -13.60 1.60 -11.66
C LEU A 155 -13.40 0.39 -12.58
N ARG A 156 -13.78 -0.82 -12.12
CA ARG A 156 -13.75 -2.03 -12.98
C ARG A 156 -14.79 -1.98 -14.09
N GLU A 157 -16.01 -1.52 -13.78
CA GLU A 157 -17.10 -1.38 -14.76
C GLU A 157 -16.79 -0.34 -15.83
N ALA A 158 -16.18 0.78 -15.42
CA ALA A 158 -15.66 1.81 -16.33
C ALA A 158 -14.40 1.38 -17.13
N LYS A 159 -13.90 0.15 -16.92
CA LYS A 159 -12.71 -0.42 -17.58
C LYS A 159 -11.46 0.47 -17.47
N ILE A 160 -11.32 1.20 -16.36
CA ILE A 160 -10.17 2.08 -16.15
C ILE A 160 -8.93 1.21 -15.88
N PRO A 161 -7.89 1.24 -16.74
CA PRO A 161 -6.71 0.40 -16.56
C PRO A 161 -5.89 0.87 -15.37
N ARG A 162 -5.27 -0.08 -14.67
CA ARG A 162 -4.23 0.23 -13.68
C ARG A 162 -2.87 0.30 -14.37
N ARG A 163 -2.00 1.20 -13.92
CA ARG A 163 -0.67 1.40 -14.50
C ARG A 163 0.18 0.12 -14.56
N PHE A 164 0.08 -0.73 -13.54
CA PHE A 164 0.79 -2.02 -13.47
C PHE A 164 -0.11 -3.22 -13.86
N GLY A 165 -1.25 -2.98 -14.51
CA GLY A 165 -2.20 -4.02 -14.90
C GLY A 165 -3.01 -4.61 -13.74
N GLY A 166 -3.94 -5.52 -14.06
CA GLY A 166 -4.81 -6.22 -13.11
C GLY A 166 -6.04 -5.43 -12.63
N GLU A 167 -6.90 -6.08 -11.85
CA GLU A 167 -8.18 -5.52 -11.41
C GLU A 167 -8.07 -4.54 -10.23
N TRP A 168 -8.92 -3.51 -10.21
CA TRP A 168 -9.11 -2.68 -9.02
C TRP A 168 -9.65 -3.51 -7.85
N THR A 169 -9.12 -3.29 -6.65
CA THR A 169 -9.61 -3.92 -5.42
C THR A 169 -9.83 -2.85 -4.37
N ALA A 170 -10.56 -3.17 -3.30
CA ALA A 170 -10.81 -2.21 -2.22
C ALA A 170 -9.52 -1.73 -1.55
N ASN A 171 -8.49 -2.59 -1.45
CA ASN A 171 -7.19 -2.22 -0.90
C ASN A 171 -6.51 -1.14 -1.74
N HIS A 172 -6.54 -1.24 -3.07
CA HIS A 172 -5.95 -0.21 -3.94
C HIS A 172 -6.63 1.15 -3.78
N VAL A 173 -7.95 1.17 -3.57
CA VAL A 173 -8.68 2.41 -3.30
C VAL A 173 -8.26 2.98 -1.94
N VAL A 174 -8.13 2.15 -0.90
CA VAL A 174 -7.66 2.60 0.41
C VAL A 174 -6.22 3.11 0.34
N GLU A 175 -5.33 2.41 -0.36
CA GLU A 175 -3.95 2.85 -0.58
C GLU A 175 -3.91 4.24 -1.23
N MET A 176 -4.74 4.47 -2.24
CA MET A 176 -4.90 5.78 -2.89
C MET A 176 -5.36 6.85 -1.90
N LEU A 177 -6.41 6.55 -1.12
CA LEU A 177 -6.94 7.49 -0.12
C LEU A 177 -5.94 7.80 1.00
N THR A 178 -5.01 6.89 1.32
CA THR A 178 -3.99 7.07 2.38
C THR A 178 -2.67 7.65 1.90
N ASN A 179 -2.51 7.89 0.59
CA ASN A 179 -1.24 8.35 0.04
C ASN A 179 -1.12 9.87 0.14
N GLU A 180 -0.25 10.35 1.04
CA GLU A 180 0.00 11.78 1.25
C GLU A 180 0.55 12.47 0.00
N LYS A 181 1.12 11.71 -0.94
CA LYS A 181 1.67 12.28 -2.17
C LYS A 181 0.64 13.00 -3.03
N TYR A 182 -0.65 12.75 -2.86
CA TYR A 182 -1.66 13.49 -3.63
C TYR A 182 -1.85 14.95 -3.14
N THR A 183 -1.41 15.30 -1.92
CA THR A 183 -1.46 16.67 -1.39
C THR A 183 -0.25 17.53 -1.79
N GLY A 184 0.72 16.96 -2.51
CA GLY A 184 1.98 17.64 -2.85
C GLY A 184 3.12 17.40 -1.86
N ASP A 185 2.86 16.61 -0.80
CA ASP A 185 3.84 16.32 0.23
C ASP A 185 4.51 14.95 0.01
N ALA A 186 5.66 14.74 0.67
CA ALA A 186 6.38 13.48 0.61
C ALA A 186 6.87 13.07 2.00
N LEU A 187 6.39 11.91 2.48
CA LEU A 187 7.00 11.26 3.63
C LEU A 187 8.12 10.33 3.16
N LEU A 188 9.35 10.72 3.50
CA LEU A 188 10.58 10.01 3.18
C LEU A 188 10.89 8.93 4.23
N GLN A 189 11.75 7.97 3.85
CA GLN A 189 12.22 6.90 4.73
C GLN A 189 11.11 6.03 5.34
N LYS A 190 10.04 5.78 4.57
CA LYS A 190 8.98 4.80 4.92
C LYS A 190 9.51 3.37 5.01
N THR A 191 10.64 3.09 4.38
CA THR A 191 11.36 1.82 4.44
C THR A 191 12.84 2.08 4.68
N PHE A 192 13.53 1.08 5.23
CA PHE A 192 14.97 1.11 5.43
C PHE A 192 15.57 -0.27 5.15
N VAL A 193 16.87 -0.32 4.92
CA VAL A 193 17.61 -1.58 4.77
C VAL A 193 18.06 -2.03 6.15
N GLU A 194 17.58 -3.20 6.59
CA GLU A 194 17.87 -3.74 7.92
C GLU A 194 19.35 -4.12 8.07
N ASP A 195 19.92 -4.71 7.03
CA ASP A 195 21.28 -5.21 7.04
C ASP A 195 21.96 -5.00 5.67
N HIS A 196 23.17 -4.45 5.72
CA HIS A 196 24.05 -4.17 4.59
C HIS A 196 24.46 -5.41 3.78
N LEU A 197 24.49 -6.60 4.40
CA LEU A 197 24.82 -7.86 3.73
C LEU A 197 23.60 -8.42 2.99
N THR A 198 22.47 -8.56 3.69
CA THR A 198 21.24 -9.15 3.11
C THR A 198 20.45 -8.19 2.22
N LYS A 199 20.68 -6.87 2.32
CA LYS A 199 19.99 -5.80 1.57
C LYS A 199 18.46 -5.88 1.65
N LYS A 200 17.92 -6.55 2.67
CA LYS A 200 16.47 -6.70 2.85
C LYS A 200 15.86 -5.36 3.27
N GLN A 201 14.88 -4.89 2.49
CA GLN A 201 14.09 -3.71 2.85
C GLN A 201 12.99 -4.09 3.84
N ARG A 202 12.86 -3.29 4.89
CA ARG A 202 11.76 -3.37 5.85
C ARG A 202 11.05 -2.04 5.97
N ARG A 203 9.78 -2.08 6.38
CA ARG A 203 9.00 -0.89 6.69
C ARG A 203 9.53 -0.24 7.97
N ASN A 204 9.69 1.07 7.92
CA ASN A 204 10.07 1.87 9.08
C ASN A 204 8.84 2.10 9.97
N MET A 205 8.85 1.45 11.13
CA MET A 205 7.85 1.54 12.19
C MET A 205 8.33 2.41 13.37
N GLY A 206 9.41 3.18 13.18
CA GLY A 206 10.04 4.01 14.21
C GLY A 206 11.48 3.60 14.54
N GLN A 207 12.06 2.64 13.80
CA GLN A 207 13.48 2.27 13.97
C GLN A 207 14.44 3.38 13.51
N LEU A 208 14.02 4.18 12.53
CA LEU A 208 14.76 5.35 12.06
C LEU A 208 13.82 6.54 11.95
N ASP A 209 14.39 7.74 11.95
CA ASP A 209 13.62 8.96 11.72
C ASP A 209 12.93 8.91 10.34
N ARG A 210 11.77 9.56 10.25
CA ARG A 210 11.04 9.77 9.00
C ARG A 210 10.95 11.27 8.78
N PHE A 211 11.23 11.70 7.56
CA PHE A 211 11.24 13.11 7.20
C PHE A 211 9.99 13.44 6.38
N TYR A 212 9.26 14.46 6.81
CA TYR A 212 8.10 14.98 6.08
C TYR A 212 8.54 16.22 5.30
N ALA A 213 8.42 16.17 3.98
CA ALA A 213 8.73 17.28 3.09
C ALA A 213 7.43 17.82 2.48
N GLU A 214 7.14 19.08 2.75
CA GLU A 214 5.95 19.76 2.23
C GLU A 214 6.21 20.33 0.83
N ASN A 215 5.15 20.43 0.02
CA ASN A 215 5.17 21.11 -1.29
C ASN A 215 6.31 20.65 -2.22
N THR A 216 6.62 19.35 -2.21
CA THR A 216 7.68 18.76 -3.04
C THR A 216 7.29 18.70 -4.52
N HIS A 217 6.00 18.58 -4.81
CA HIS A 217 5.46 18.50 -6.17
C HIS A 217 4.03 19.05 -6.24
N PRO A 218 3.48 19.32 -7.44
CA PRO A 218 2.14 19.89 -7.57
C PRO A 218 1.06 19.01 -6.92
N ALA A 219 0.19 19.61 -6.11
CA ALA A 219 -0.90 18.88 -5.46
C ALA A 219 -2.02 18.51 -6.46
N ILE A 220 -2.60 17.31 -6.32
CA ILE A 220 -3.79 16.88 -7.07
C ILE A 220 -5.07 17.16 -6.27
N ILE A 221 -4.98 17.03 -4.95
CA ILE A 221 -6.06 17.29 -3.99
C ILE A 221 -5.56 18.26 -2.91
N SER A 222 -6.47 18.99 -2.26
CA SER A 222 -6.12 19.82 -1.11
C SER A 222 -5.88 18.97 0.15
N HIS A 223 -5.08 19.50 1.07
CA HIS A 223 -4.90 18.94 2.42
C HIS A 223 -6.24 18.73 3.13
N GLU A 224 -7.16 19.69 3.04
CA GLU A 224 -8.49 19.58 3.64
C GLU A 224 -9.26 18.34 3.11
N THR A 225 -9.24 18.12 1.80
CA THR A 225 -9.89 16.96 1.17
C THR A 225 -9.28 15.65 1.68
N PHE A 226 -7.95 15.61 1.78
CA PHE A 226 -7.22 14.45 2.26
C PHE A 226 -7.50 14.16 3.74
N GLU A 227 -7.48 15.17 4.60
CA GLU A 227 -7.76 15.06 6.02
C GLU A 227 -9.18 14.58 6.28
N ARG A 228 -10.18 15.12 5.58
CA ARG A 228 -11.56 14.65 5.67
C ARG A 228 -11.68 13.18 5.27
N ALA A 229 -10.98 12.75 4.22
CA ALA A 229 -10.95 11.33 3.85
C ALA A 229 -10.29 10.45 4.93
N GLN A 230 -9.21 10.92 5.57
CA GLN A 230 -8.58 10.23 6.70
C GLN A 230 -9.50 10.10 7.91
N GLN A 231 -10.25 11.15 8.25
CA GLN A 231 -11.21 11.12 9.36
C GLN A 231 -12.32 10.08 9.12
N ILE A 232 -12.88 10.03 7.90
CA ILE A 232 -13.87 9.02 7.54
C ILE A 232 -13.27 7.61 7.60
N LEU A 233 -12.03 7.42 7.14
CA LEU A 233 -11.31 6.15 7.26
C LEU A 233 -11.12 5.74 8.73
N ALA A 234 -10.71 6.66 9.59
CA ALA A 234 -10.52 6.42 11.03
C ALA A 234 -11.84 6.06 11.71
N GLY A 235 -12.90 6.85 11.52
CA GLY A 235 -14.22 6.56 12.09
C GLY A 235 -14.80 5.23 11.62
N ARG A 236 -14.62 4.88 10.34
CA ARG A 236 -15.00 3.55 9.83
C ARG A 236 -14.20 2.42 10.47
N ARG A 237 -12.90 2.63 10.74
CA ARG A 237 -12.06 1.64 11.45
C ARG A 237 -12.50 1.45 12.90
N GLU A 238 -12.89 2.52 13.59
CA GLU A 238 -13.37 2.45 14.97
C GLU A 238 -14.71 1.72 15.10
N MET A 239 -15.61 1.92 14.12
CA MET A 239 -16.88 1.17 14.05
C MET A 239 -16.69 -0.33 13.79
N ILE A 240 -15.63 -0.70 13.08
CA ILE A 240 -15.27 -2.11 12.88
C ILE A 240 -14.68 -2.60 14.19
N ASN A 241 -15.41 -3.46 14.89
CA ASN A 241 -15.04 -3.99 16.19
C ASN A 241 -13.73 -4.83 16.09
N VAL A 242 -12.57 -4.16 16.17
CA VAL A 242 -11.20 -4.71 16.02
C VAL A 242 -10.87 -5.78 17.07
N ARG A 243 -11.70 -5.92 18.10
CA ARG A 243 -11.51 -6.85 19.22
C ARG A 243 -11.81 -8.31 18.90
N LYS A 244 -12.34 -8.64 17.73
CA LYS A 244 -12.50 -10.06 17.35
C LYS A 244 -11.23 -10.54 16.65
N PRO A 245 -10.48 -11.50 17.23
CA PRO A 245 -9.33 -12.07 16.57
C PRO A 245 -9.73 -12.53 15.17
N THR A 246 -9.04 -12.00 14.16
CA THR A 246 -9.32 -12.22 12.73
C THR A 246 -9.04 -13.68 12.31
N THR A 247 -8.55 -14.50 13.24
CA THR A 247 -8.04 -15.86 13.04
C THR A 247 -8.71 -16.86 13.98
N VAL A 248 -10.01 -16.74 14.24
CA VAL A 248 -10.75 -17.92 14.74
C VAL A 248 -10.81 -18.92 13.59
N ARG A 249 -9.91 -19.90 13.61
CA ARG A 249 -9.94 -21.02 12.68
C ARG A 249 -11.00 -22.01 13.16
N TYR A 250 -11.98 -22.25 12.31
CA TYR A 250 -12.98 -23.30 12.50
C TYR A 250 -12.48 -24.60 11.84
N PRO A 251 -12.95 -25.78 12.27
CA PRO A 251 -12.45 -27.07 11.79
C PRO A 251 -12.37 -27.21 10.27
N LEU A 252 -13.33 -26.66 9.53
CA LEU A 252 -13.38 -26.77 8.06
C LEU A 252 -12.79 -25.57 7.30
N THR A 253 -12.11 -24.65 8.00
CA THR A 253 -11.55 -23.44 7.38
C THR A 253 -10.49 -23.80 6.34
N GLY A 254 -10.69 -23.36 5.10
CA GLY A 254 -9.76 -23.66 3.99
C GLY A 254 -9.92 -25.05 3.36
N LYS A 255 -10.78 -25.92 3.91
CA LYS A 255 -11.04 -27.26 3.35
C LYS A 255 -12.11 -27.24 2.27
N ILE A 256 -13.05 -26.30 2.35
CA ILE A 256 -14.21 -26.25 1.44
C ILE A 256 -13.89 -25.37 0.24
N VAL A 257 -13.97 -25.93 -0.97
CA VAL A 257 -13.64 -25.30 -2.25
C VAL A 257 -14.89 -25.22 -3.12
N CYS A 258 -15.12 -24.06 -3.73
CA CYS A 258 -16.24 -23.86 -4.64
C CYS A 258 -15.95 -24.47 -6.03
N GLY A 259 -16.77 -25.42 -6.48
CA GLY A 259 -16.66 -26.00 -7.81
C GLY A 259 -16.94 -25.03 -8.96
N ASN A 260 -17.62 -23.89 -8.70
CA ASN A 260 -17.91 -22.89 -9.74
C ASN A 260 -16.78 -21.88 -9.96
N CYS A 261 -16.08 -21.44 -8.90
CA CYS A 261 -15.09 -20.36 -9.01
C CYS A 261 -13.72 -20.67 -8.37
N GLY A 262 -13.53 -21.86 -7.80
CA GLY A 262 -12.29 -22.28 -7.14
C GLY A 262 -12.00 -21.60 -5.80
N ALA A 263 -12.71 -20.54 -5.43
CA ALA A 263 -12.53 -19.87 -4.14
C ALA A 263 -13.01 -20.73 -2.96
N HIS A 264 -12.41 -20.52 -1.79
CA HIS A 264 -12.82 -21.20 -0.56
C HIS A 264 -14.13 -20.65 0.02
N TYR A 265 -14.82 -21.48 0.81
CA TYR A 265 -15.95 -21.04 1.62
C TYR A 265 -15.47 -20.50 2.97
N ASN A 266 -16.15 -19.45 3.45
CA ASN A 266 -15.91 -18.84 4.75
C ASN A 266 -17.15 -19.02 5.65
N ARG A 267 -16.90 -19.30 6.93
CA ARG A 267 -17.95 -19.34 7.95
C ARG A 267 -18.49 -17.93 8.22
N ARG A 268 -19.81 -17.82 8.27
CA ARG A 268 -20.56 -16.59 8.57
C ARG A 268 -21.56 -16.86 9.69
N THR A 269 -21.59 -15.94 10.65
CA THR A 269 -22.61 -15.92 11.70
C THR A 269 -23.81 -15.13 11.22
N ARG A 270 -24.98 -15.77 11.17
CA ARG A 270 -26.26 -15.10 11.00
C ARG A 270 -26.80 -14.77 12.39
N SER A 271 -26.59 -13.53 12.82
CA SER A 271 -27.23 -13.02 14.04
C SER A 271 -28.70 -12.72 13.73
N THR A 272 -29.61 -13.30 14.51
CA THR A 272 -31.06 -13.10 14.39
C THR A 272 -31.57 -12.20 15.53
N GLY A 273 -31.01 -10.99 15.64
CA GLY A 273 -31.42 -10.02 16.67
C GLY A 273 -30.78 -10.25 18.05
N ARG A 274 -31.10 -9.38 19.03
CA ARG A 274 -30.36 -9.27 20.31
C ARG A 274 -30.40 -10.53 21.20
N ASN A 275 -31.40 -11.41 21.04
CA ASN A 275 -31.64 -12.56 21.94
C ASN A 275 -31.81 -13.91 21.21
N ALA A 276 -31.33 -14.05 19.97
CA ALA A 276 -31.49 -15.30 19.23
C ALA A 276 -30.19 -16.12 19.17
N ILE A 277 -30.37 -17.45 19.13
CA ILE A 277 -29.28 -18.42 18.96
C ILE A 277 -28.60 -18.14 17.61
N PRO A 278 -27.28 -17.84 17.59
CA PRO A 278 -26.58 -17.56 16.36
C PRO A 278 -26.56 -18.80 15.47
N ARG A 279 -27.03 -18.67 14.23
CA ARG A 279 -26.90 -19.75 13.23
C ARG A 279 -25.64 -19.54 12.40
N PHE A 280 -24.97 -20.62 12.05
CA PHE A 280 -23.72 -20.57 11.30
C PHE A 280 -23.91 -21.15 9.91
N THR A 281 -23.35 -20.47 8.91
CA THR A 281 -23.44 -20.87 7.50
C THR A 281 -22.09 -20.72 6.83
N TRP A 282 -21.78 -21.59 5.89
CA TRP A 282 -20.60 -21.53 5.03
C TRP A 282 -20.98 -20.92 3.69
N GLN A 283 -20.22 -19.93 3.24
CA GLN A 283 -20.52 -19.18 2.01
C GLN A 283 -19.27 -18.99 1.18
N CYS A 284 -19.38 -19.17 -0.14
CA CYS A 284 -18.28 -18.91 -1.07
C CYS A 284 -17.76 -17.47 -0.93
N ALA A 285 -16.43 -17.31 -0.84
CA ALA A 285 -15.80 -16.01 -0.69
C ALA A 285 -16.10 -15.07 -1.86
N THR A 286 -16.13 -15.59 -3.10
CA THR A 286 -16.47 -14.82 -4.31
C THR A 286 -17.93 -14.37 -4.30
N TYR A 287 -18.87 -15.26 -3.94
CA TYR A 287 -20.28 -14.89 -3.78
C TYR A 287 -20.46 -13.81 -2.70
N SER A 288 -19.83 -13.99 -1.54
CA SER A 288 -19.96 -13.05 -0.42
C SER A 288 -19.36 -11.68 -0.72
N SER A 289 -18.31 -11.59 -1.53
CA SER A 289 -17.59 -10.35 -1.80
C SER A 289 -18.06 -9.64 -3.07
N ARG A 290 -18.35 -10.39 -4.14
CA ARG A 290 -18.71 -9.86 -5.48
C ARG A 290 -20.18 -10.12 -5.86
N GLY A 291 -20.92 -10.89 -5.05
CA GLY A 291 -22.34 -11.16 -5.25
C GLY A 291 -22.66 -12.29 -6.24
N LYS A 292 -23.97 -12.52 -6.43
CA LYS A 292 -24.53 -13.64 -7.23
C LYS A 292 -24.08 -13.63 -8.70
N ARG A 293 -23.83 -12.45 -9.27
CA ARG A 293 -23.38 -12.31 -10.67
C ARG A 293 -22.04 -12.98 -10.94
N CYS A 294 -21.14 -13.00 -9.94
CA CYS A 294 -19.80 -13.57 -10.10
C CYS A 294 -19.72 -15.05 -9.71
N CYS A 295 -20.60 -15.53 -8.83
CA CYS A 295 -20.64 -16.93 -8.45
C CYS A 295 -22.05 -17.28 -7.94
N PRO A 296 -22.79 -18.22 -8.55
CA PRO A 296 -24.14 -18.60 -8.10
C PRO A 296 -24.14 -19.62 -6.95
N ALA A 297 -23.03 -19.73 -6.21
CA ALA A 297 -22.83 -20.71 -5.16
C ALA A 297 -23.89 -20.64 -4.03
N SER A 298 -24.40 -21.81 -3.65
CA SER A 298 -25.31 -21.98 -2.51
C SER A 298 -24.61 -21.75 -1.17
N GLN A 299 -25.35 -21.23 -0.19
CA GLN A 299 -24.92 -21.15 1.21
C GLN A 299 -25.22 -22.48 1.89
N ILE A 300 -24.34 -22.99 2.75
CA ILE A 300 -24.49 -24.32 3.37
C ILE A 300 -24.63 -24.15 4.89
N PRO A 301 -25.65 -24.71 5.55
CA PRO A 301 -25.72 -24.73 7.02
C PRO A 301 -24.53 -25.47 7.63
N GLU A 302 -23.95 -24.91 8.71
CA GLU A 302 -22.82 -25.54 9.39
C GLU A 302 -23.16 -26.91 9.97
N GLU A 303 -24.34 -27.04 10.58
CA GLU A 303 -24.79 -28.28 11.21
C GLU A 303 -24.85 -29.43 10.19
N THR A 304 -25.49 -29.20 9.05
CA THR A 304 -25.55 -30.17 7.95
C THR A 304 -24.17 -30.54 7.42
N LEU A 305 -23.29 -29.54 7.25
CA LEU A 305 -21.94 -29.77 6.74
C LEU A 305 -21.09 -30.59 7.71
N LEU A 306 -21.18 -30.30 9.01
CA LEU A 306 -20.46 -31.04 10.06
C LEU A 306 -20.98 -32.48 10.17
N ALA A 307 -22.31 -32.68 10.15
CA ALA A 307 -22.90 -34.01 10.20
C ALA A 307 -22.44 -34.90 9.03
N LEU A 308 -22.53 -34.39 7.79
CA LEU A 308 -22.06 -35.11 6.60
C LEU A 308 -20.55 -35.38 6.65
N THR A 309 -19.77 -34.45 7.21
CA THR A 309 -18.32 -34.66 7.35
C THR A 309 -18.02 -35.77 8.36
N CYS A 310 -18.74 -35.81 9.48
CA CYS A 310 -18.62 -36.88 10.48
C CYS A 310 -19.00 -38.25 9.90
N GLU A 311 -20.08 -38.33 9.12
CA GLU A 311 -20.51 -39.56 8.44
C GLU A 311 -19.47 -40.07 7.44
N VAL A 312 -18.87 -39.19 6.63
CA VAL A 312 -17.85 -39.59 5.64
C VAL A 312 -16.54 -40.01 6.30
N LEU A 313 -16.19 -39.39 7.43
CA LEU A 313 -14.99 -39.72 8.20
C LEU A 313 -15.19 -40.88 9.18
N ASP A 314 -16.43 -41.37 9.33
CA ASP A 314 -16.83 -42.40 10.31
C ASP A 314 -16.41 -42.05 11.76
N VAL A 315 -16.71 -40.81 12.17
CA VAL A 315 -16.39 -40.29 13.51
C VAL A 315 -17.61 -39.67 14.17
N GLU A 316 -17.77 -39.87 15.49
CA GLU A 316 -18.87 -39.25 16.25
C GLU A 316 -18.74 -37.72 16.35
N ARG A 317 -17.50 -37.21 16.40
CA ARG A 317 -17.21 -35.78 16.54
C ARG A 317 -16.04 -35.35 15.68
N LEU A 318 -16.19 -34.22 15.02
CA LEU A 318 -15.14 -33.62 14.21
C LEU A 318 -14.06 -33.02 15.12
N THR A 319 -12.97 -33.76 15.33
CA THR A 319 -11.76 -33.30 16.03
C THR A 319 -10.71 -32.83 15.03
N ASP A 320 -9.72 -32.05 15.47
CA ASP A 320 -8.65 -31.55 14.58
C ASP A 320 -7.91 -32.70 13.88
N LYS A 321 -7.69 -33.82 14.57
CA LYS A 321 -7.10 -35.05 14.00
C LYS A 321 -7.95 -35.66 12.88
N ALA A 322 -9.27 -35.67 13.05
CA ALA A 322 -10.18 -36.20 12.02
C ALA A 322 -10.13 -35.33 10.75
N VAL A 323 -10.01 -34.01 10.90
CA VAL A 323 -9.89 -33.06 9.78
C VAL A 323 -8.57 -33.23 9.00
N GLU A 324 -7.51 -33.75 9.60
CA GLU A 324 -6.26 -34.03 8.88
C GLU A 324 -6.44 -35.09 7.80
N GLY A 325 -7.35 -36.06 8.01
CA GLY A 325 -7.71 -37.07 7.02
C GLY A 325 -8.49 -36.53 5.81
N LEU A 326 -9.03 -35.31 5.94
CA LEU A 326 -9.76 -34.63 4.87
C LEU A 326 -8.81 -33.75 4.05
N GLU A 327 -8.74 -33.98 2.75
CA GLU A 327 -7.96 -33.15 1.83
C GLU A 327 -8.73 -31.88 1.47
N ALA A 328 -9.91 -32.04 0.88
CA ALA A 328 -10.80 -30.94 0.51
C ALA A 328 -12.26 -31.41 0.38
N ILE A 329 -13.20 -30.46 0.46
CA ILE A 329 -14.62 -30.65 0.17
C ILE A 329 -14.96 -29.76 -1.02
N HIS A 330 -15.29 -30.35 -2.15
CA HIS A 330 -15.69 -29.63 -3.35
C HIS A 330 -17.21 -29.48 -3.38
N VAL A 331 -17.68 -28.24 -3.41
CA VAL A 331 -19.11 -27.95 -3.58
C VAL A 331 -19.42 -27.97 -5.07
N ILE A 332 -20.16 -28.99 -5.51
CA ILE A 332 -20.50 -29.23 -6.92
C ILE A 332 -21.98 -28.94 -7.11
N GLY A 333 -22.31 -28.13 -8.12
CA GLY A 333 -23.70 -27.78 -8.41
C GLY A 333 -24.39 -27.05 -7.24
N LYS A 334 -25.69 -27.32 -7.03
CA LYS A 334 -26.50 -26.62 -6.02
C LYS A 334 -26.39 -27.23 -4.63
N ASN A 335 -26.41 -28.56 -4.55
CA ASN A 335 -26.67 -29.33 -3.33
C ASN A 335 -25.74 -30.56 -3.18
N LEU A 336 -24.69 -30.68 -4.00
CA LEU A 336 -23.79 -31.84 -3.97
C LEU A 336 -22.44 -31.45 -3.36
N LEU A 337 -21.95 -32.28 -2.46
CA LEU A 337 -20.63 -32.17 -1.82
C LEU A 337 -19.80 -33.38 -2.19
N ARG A 338 -18.62 -33.15 -2.76
CA ARG A 338 -17.62 -34.19 -3.00
C ARG A 338 -16.49 -34.05 -1.99
N PHE A 339 -16.36 -35.05 -1.13
CA PHE A 339 -15.31 -35.16 -0.13
C PHE A 339 -14.11 -35.88 -0.73
N LEU A 340 -12.94 -35.25 -0.67
CA LEU A 340 -11.65 -35.81 -1.05
C LEU A 340 -10.90 -36.15 0.23
N LEU A 341 -10.65 -37.44 0.44
CA LEU A 341 -9.92 -37.95 1.60
C LEU A 341 -8.46 -38.19 1.23
N ARG A 342 -7.54 -38.00 2.18
CA ARG A 342 -6.10 -38.20 1.96
C ARG A 342 -5.70 -39.64 1.63
N ASN A 343 -6.57 -40.60 1.93
CA ASN A 343 -6.39 -42.00 1.55
C ASN A 343 -6.80 -42.27 0.09
N GLY A 344 -7.11 -41.24 -0.70
CA GLY A 344 -7.49 -41.33 -2.11
C GLY A 344 -8.98 -41.67 -2.33
N ARG A 345 -9.75 -41.93 -1.27
CA ARG A 345 -11.20 -42.15 -1.38
C ARG A 345 -11.89 -40.83 -1.70
N THR A 346 -12.87 -40.91 -2.59
CA THR A 346 -13.75 -39.80 -2.93
C THR A 346 -15.18 -40.22 -2.62
N GLU A 347 -15.90 -39.41 -1.86
CA GLU A 347 -17.30 -39.66 -1.54
C GLU A 347 -18.16 -38.47 -1.91
N GLU A 348 -19.34 -38.74 -2.45
CA GLU A 348 -20.32 -37.71 -2.76
C GLU A 348 -21.50 -37.81 -1.79
N ARG A 349 -21.99 -36.65 -1.35
CA ARG A 349 -23.17 -36.53 -0.50
C ARG A 349 -24.02 -35.38 -0.98
N GLU A 350 -25.32 -35.62 -1.02
CA GLU A 350 -26.30 -34.57 -1.25
C GLU A 350 -26.71 -33.94 0.08
N TRP A 351 -26.92 -32.63 0.09
CA TRP A 351 -27.44 -31.91 1.24
C TRP A 351 -28.67 -31.10 0.82
N ALA A 352 -29.65 -31.05 1.71
CA ALA A 352 -30.88 -30.28 1.50
C ALA A 352 -31.00 -29.19 2.56
N TRP A 353 -31.65 -28.09 2.19
CA TRP A 353 -32.12 -27.12 3.18
C TRP A 353 -33.25 -27.74 3.99
N GLU A 354 -33.18 -27.63 5.31
CA GLU A 354 -34.36 -27.87 6.14
C GLU A 354 -35.47 -26.91 5.70
N SER A 355 -36.65 -27.48 5.42
CA SER A 355 -37.82 -26.68 5.04
C SER A 355 -38.09 -25.60 6.10
N ARG A 356 -38.39 -24.38 5.64
CA ARG A 356 -38.70 -23.25 6.53
C ARG A 356 -39.87 -23.56 7.48
N ALA A 357 -40.79 -24.45 7.10
CA ALA A 357 -41.89 -24.90 7.96
C ALA A 357 -41.40 -25.67 9.21
N ASN A 358 -40.32 -26.43 9.08
CA ASN A 358 -39.72 -27.22 10.16
C ASN A 358 -38.85 -26.37 11.09
N SER A 359 -38.42 -25.19 10.65
CA SER A 359 -37.65 -24.25 11.47
C SER A 359 -38.47 -23.51 12.55
N TRP A 360 -39.81 -23.66 12.53
CA TRP A 360 -40.72 -23.14 13.56
C TRP A 360 -41.06 -24.22 14.58
N THR A 361 -40.44 -24.17 15.76
CA THR A 361 -40.84 -25.03 16.88
C THR A 361 -42.26 -24.66 17.34
N PRO A 362 -43.00 -25.60 17.97
CA PRO A 362 -44.31 -25.31 18.56
C PRO A 362 -44.28 -24.10 19.50
N GLU A 363 -43.24 -23.98 20.32
CA GLU A 363 -43.01 -22.84 21.22
C GLU A 363 -42.82 -21.51 20.46
N MET A 364 -42.07 -21.50 19.36
CA MET A 364 -41.89 -20.30 18.53
C MET A 364 -43.20 -19.86 17.88
N ARG A 365 -44.04 -20.82 17.44
CA ARG A 365 -45.37 -20.55 16.89
C ARG A 365 -46.29 -19.95 17.94
N GLN A 366 -46.26 -20.50 19.15
CA GLN A 366 -47.06 -20.00 20.28
C GLN A 366 -46.63 -18.59 20.70
N LYS A 367 -45.31 -18.35 20.86
CA LYS A 367 -44.78 -17.03 21.21
C LYS A 367 -45.06 -15.96 20.16
N ALA A 368 -44.98 -16.30 18.88
CA ALA A 368 -45.35 -15.39 17.80
C ALA A 368 -46.87 -15.10 17.79
N SER A 369 -47.70 -16.11 18.07
CA SER A 369 -49.16 -15.94 18.22
C SER A 369 -49.50 -15.02 19.39
N GLU A 370 -48.86 -15.20 20.55
CA GLU A 370 -49.04 -14.34 21.73
C GLU A 370 -48.58 -12.90 21.49
N GLN A 371 -47.43 -12.70 20.82
CA GLN A 371 -46.99 -11.36 20.42
C GLN A 371 -47.95 -10.69 19.43
N MET A 372 -48.50 -11.45 18.49
CA MET A 372 -49.49 -10.94 17.55
C MET A 372 -50.75 -10.51 18.32
N LYS A 373 -51.32 -11.38 19.17
CA LYS A 373 -52.48 -11.04 20.02
C LYS A 373 -52.24 -9.80 20.89
N ARG A 374 -51.06 -9.66 21.50
CA ARG A 374 -50.70 -8.47 22.29
C ARG A 374 -50.65 -7.18 21.46
N ARG A 375 -50.20 -7.26 20.20
CA ARG A 375 -50.21 -6.11 19.28
C ARG A 375 -51.62 -5.68 18.92
N TRP A 376 -52.52 -6.64 18.68
CA TRP A 376 -53.92 -6.39 18.36
C TRP A 376 -54.77 -5.91 19.54
N GLN A 377 -54.30 -6.07 20.78
CA GLN A 377 -54.98 -5.56 21.99
C GLN A 377 -54.51 -4.15 22.41
N HIS A 378 -53.51 -3.59 21.72
CA HIS A 378 -52.94 -2.27 22.00
C HIS A 378 -53.19 -1.24 20.88
N GLU A 379 -54.00 -1.60 19.89
CA GLU A 379 -54.75 -0.70 19.00
C GLU A 379 -56.20 -0.65 19.47
#